data_AF-A0A954LUZ6-F1
#
_entry.id   AF-A0A954LUZ6-F1
#
_cell.length_a   1.000
_cell.length_b   1.000
_cell.length_c   1.000
_cell.angle_alpha   90.00
_cell.angle_beta   90.00
_cell.angle_gamma   90.00
#
_symmetry.space_group_name_H-M   'P 1'
#
loop_
_entity.id
_entity.type
_entity.pdbx_description
1 polymer ?
#
loop_
_entity_poly.entity_id
_entity_poly.type
_entity_poly.pdbx_seq_one_letter_code
_entity_poly.pdbx_strand_id
1 'polypeptide(L)' 'MSHFPKPFYKKARGVWYVEINRRQINLGPDKAEAFRHYHQLMGQSREQHVAPESLAAIIDPFLEWTQNRAPDTYEWYRY' A
#
# COMPACT_ATOMS: atom_id res chain seq x y z
N MET A 1 -5.39 -11.24 -7.73
CA MET A 1 -5.03 -12.11 -6.60
C MET A 1 -4.04 -11.36 -5.72
N SER A 2 -4.36 -11.13 -4.45
CA SER A 2 -3.43 -10.48 -3.52
C SER A 2 -2.19 -11.35 -3.34
N HIS A 3 -1.06 -10.89 -3.87
CA HIS A 3 0.20 -11.63 -3.79
C HIS A 3 0.84 -11.37 -2.42
N PHE A 4 0.54 -12.23 -1.45
CA PHE A 4 1.20 -12.19 -0.15
C PHE A 4 2.65 -12.67 -0.30
N PRO A 5 3.65 -11.84 0.04
CA PRO A 5 5.05 -12.24 -0.11
C PRO A 5 5.40 -13.37 0.86
N LYS A 6 6.00 -14.44 0.35
CA LYS A 6 6.36 -15.61 1.16
C LYS A 6 7.68 -15.36 1.90
N PRO A 7 7.76 -15.65 3.22
CA PRO A 7 9.03 -15.70 3.92
C PRO A 7 10.00 -16.71 3.29
N PHE A 8 11.28 -16.38 3.26
CA PHE A 8 12.35 -17.21 2.72
C PHE A 8 13.57 -17.23 3.64
N TYR A 9 14.28 -18.36 3.67
CA TYR A 9 15.45 -18.55 4.53
C TYR A 9 16.75 -18.23 3.79
N LYS A 10 17.56 -17.33 4.34
CA LYS A 10 18.90 -17.02 3.82
C LYS A 10 19.95 -17.88 4.52
N LYS A 11 20.35 -18.97 3.87
CA LYS A 11 21.36 -19.92 4.37
C LYS A 11 22.66 -19.24 4.83
N ALA A 12 23.16 -18.27 4.06
CA ALA A 12 24.41 -17.55 4.38
C ALA A 12 24.36 -16.75 5.70
N ARG A 13 23.16 -16.39 6.19
CA ARG A 13 23.00 -15.64 7.45
C ARG A 13 22.26 -16.43 8.53
N GLY A 14 21.77 -17.62 8.22
CA GLY A 14 21.01 -18.44 9.14
C GLY A 14 19.66 -17.86 9.56
N VAL A 15 19.06 -16.99 8.74
CA VAL A 15 17.93 -16.13 9.16
C VAL A 15 16.81 -16.08 8.11
N TRP A 16 15.57 -15.99 8.57
CA TRP A 16 14.36 -15.79 7.77
C TRP A 16 14.15 -14.32 7.39
N TYR A 17 13.71 -14.10 6.15
CA TYR A 17 13.38 -12.79 5.61
C TYR A 17 12.03 -12.83 4.90
N VAL A 18 11.39 -11.67 4.76
CA VAL A 18 10.29 -11.46 3.81
C VAL A 18 10.56 -10.20 3.00
N GLU A 19 10.18 -10.18 1.73
CA GLU A 19 10.31 -8.99 0.87
C GLU A 19 8.95 -8.30 0.72
N ILE A 20 8.85 -7.05 1.19
CA ILE A 20 7.65 -6.23 1.12
C ILE A 20 8.05 -4.86 0.57
N ASN A 21 7.37 -4.38 -0.48
CA ASN A 21 7.69 -3.10 -1.13
C ASN A 21 9.18 -2.95 -1.50
N ARG A 22 9.81 -3.99 -2.08
CA ARG A 22 11.25 -4.03 -2.42
C ARG A 22 12.20 -3.89 -1.23
N ARG A 23 11.70 -4.00 0.01
CA ARG A 23 12.50 -4.02 1.23
C ARG A 23 12.47 -5.42 1.83
N GLN A 24 13.66 -5.91 2.18
CA GLN A 24 13.81 -7.17 2.90
C GLN A 24 13.78 -6.92 4.39
N ILE A 25 12.86 -7.58 5.07
CA ILE A 25 12.62 -7.48 6.51
C ILE A 25 13.13 -8.77 7.15
N ASN A 26 14.01 -8.65 8.14
CA ASN A 26 14.52 -9.77 8.92
C ASN A 26 13.44 -10.23 9.93
N LEU A 27 13.11 -11.51 9.92
CA LEU A 27 12.10 -12.13 10.77
C LEU A 27 12.69 -12.91 11.95
N GLY A 28 14.00 -13.21 11.92
CA GLY A 28 14.72 -13.98 12.93
C GLY A 28 15.24 -15.34 12.45
N PRO A 29 16.11 -15.99 13.23
CA PRO A 29 16.70 -17.29 12.87
C PRO A 29 15.74 -18.48 13.09
N ASP A 30 14.90 -18.39 14.11
CA ASP A 30 13.92 -19.44 14.42
C ASP A 30 12.73 -19.38 13.46
N LYS A 31 12.33 -20.55 12.93
CA LYS A 31 11.27 -20.65 11.93
C LYS A 31 9.89 -20.33 12.52
N ALA A 32 9.57 -20.86 13.70
CA ALA A 32 8.25 -20.67 14.28
C ALA A 32 8.03 -19.20 14.64
N GLU A 33 9.03 -18.58 15.28
CA GLU A 33 9.00 -17.17 15.65
C GLU A 33 9.01 -16.26 14.42
N ALA A 34 9.79 -16.60 13.37
CA ALA A 34 9.80 -15.84 12.12
C ALA A 34 8.43 -15.82 11.43
N PHE A 35 7.72 -16.96 11.42
CA PHE A 35 6.38 -17.02 10.87
C PHE A 35 5.37 -16.26 11.73
N ARG A 36 5.49 -16.30 13.06
CA ARG A 36 4.69 -15.47 13.97
C ARG A 36 4.89 -13.98 13.68
N HIS A 37 6.14 -13.53 13.55
CA HIS A 37 6.47 -12.15 13.18
C HIS A 37 5.93 -11.77 11.80
N TYR A 38 6.01 -12.67 10.82
CA TYR A 38 5.41 -12.46 9.51
C TYR A 38 3.89 -12.25 9.60
N HIS A 39 3.17 -13.11 10.34
CA HIS A 39 1.72 -12.96 10.51
C HIS A 39 1.34 -11.65 11.20
N GLN A 40 2.10 -11.25 12.23
CA GLN A 40 1.91 -9.96 12.87
C GLN A 40 2.12 -8.79 11.90
N LEU A 41 3.21 -8.84 11.11
CA LEU A 41 3.55 -7.82 10.13
C LEU A 41 2.50 -7.70 9.02
N MET A 42 1.91 -8.82 8.58
CA MET A 42 0.86 -8.83 7.56
C MET A 42 -0.53 -8.46 8.11
N GLY A 43 -0.75 -8.66 9.42
CA GLY A 43 -2.00 -8.32 10.11
C GLY A 43 -2.06 -6.86 10.60
N GLN A 44 -0.91 -6.18 10.67
CA GLN A 44 -0.87 -4.74 10.87
C GLN A 44 -1.48 -4.08 9.62
N SER A 45 -2.72 -3.59 9.75
CA SER A 45 -3.29 -2.68 8.78
C SER A 45 -2.29 -1.54 8.65
N ARG A 46 -1.66 -1.40 7.49
CA ARG A 46 -0.94 -0.16 7.20
C ARG A 46 -2.01 0.90 7.27
N GLU A 47 -1.97 1.71 8.31
CA GLU A 47 -2.64 3.00 8.34
C GLU A 47 -2.08 3.78 7.16
N GLN A 48 -2.65 3.54 5.98
CA GLN A 48 -2.68 4.53 4.95
C GLN A 48 -3.48 5.65 5.60
N HIS A 49 -2.74 6.64 6.12
CA HIS A 49 -3.29 7.96 6.33
C HIS A 49 -3.68 8.49 4.96
N VAL A 50 -4.78 7.97 4.43
CA VAL A 50 -5.56 8.66 3.42
C VAL A 50 -6.12 9.81 4.23
N ALA A 51 -5.72 11.03 3.88
CA ALA A 51 -6.36 12.18 4.48
C ALA A 51 -7.87 12.03 4.23
N PRO A 52 -8.72 12.35 5.21
CA PRO A 52 -10.15 12.21 5.06
C PRO A 52 -10.68 13.34 4.19
N GLU A 53 -10.16 13.50 2.97
CA GLU A 53 -10.88 14.28 1.97
C GLU A 53 -12.16 13.51 1.67
N SER A 54 -13.31 14.14 1.89
CA SER A 54 -14.53 13.63 1.30
C SER A 54 -14.36 13.59 -0.21
N LEU A 55 -15.05 12.67 -0.89
CA LEU A 55 -15.03 12.62 -2.36
C LEU A 55 -15.39 14.00 -2.95
N ALA A 56 -16.31 14.73 -2.30
CA ALA A 56 -16.64 16.11 -2.67
C ALA A 56 -15.42 17.06 -2.62
N ALA A 57 -14.58 16.96 -1.58
CA ALA A 57 -13.36 17.76 -1.45
C ALA A 57 -12.29 17.46 -2.53
N ILE A 58 -12.41 16.35 -3.26
CA ILE A 58 -11.57 16.01 -4.42
C ILE A 58 -12.25 16.47 -5.72
N ILE A 59 -13.57 16.32 -5.82
CA ILE A 59 -14.36 16.69 -7.01
C ILE A 59 -14.34 18.20 -7.24
N ASP A 60 -14.50 19.02 -6.20
CA ASP A 60 -14.57 20.48 -6.37
C ASP A 60 -13.28 21.06 -6.99
N PRO A 61 -12.06 20.78 -6.47
CA PRO A 61 -10.82 21.24 -7.11
C PRO A 61 -10.58 20.63 -8.48
N PHE A 62 -11.05 19.40 -8.72
CA PHE A 62 -10.95 18.76 -10.04
C PHE A 62 -11.82 19.48 -11.08
N LEU A 63 -13.07 19.81 -10.75
CA LEU A 63 -13.97 20.56 -11.63
C LEU A 63 -13.49 22.01 -11.84
N GLU A 64 -12.90 22.65 -10.84
CA GLU A 64 -12.23 23.94 -11.02
C GLU A 64 -11.06 23.83 -12.00
N TRP A 65 -10.24 22.78 -11.87
CA TRP A 65 -9.12 22.57 -12.78
C TRP A 65 -9.54 22.35 -14.24
N THR A 66 -10.66 21.66 -14.49
CA THR A 66 -11.15 21.42 -15.87
C THR A 66 -11.59 22.70 -16.59
N GLN A 67 -11.76 23.83 -15.89
CA GLN A 67 -11.95 25.13 -16.53
C GLN A 67 -10.72 25.59 -17.33
N ASN A 68 -9.54 25.01 -17.08
CA ASN A 68 -8.34 25.20 -17.91
C ASN A 68 -8.33 24.30 -19.17
N ARG A 69 -9.46 23.70 -19.53
CA ARG A 69 -9.64 22.83 -20.71
C ARG A 69 -10.72 23.42 -21.61
N ALA A 70 -11.09 22.69 -22.66
CA ALA A 70 -12.21 23.08 -23.51
C ALA A 70 -13.52 23.10 -22.69
N PRO A 71 -14.45 24.03 -22.94
CA PRO A 71 -15.72 24.14 -22.18
C PRO A 71 -16.48 22.81 -22.07
N ASP A 72 -16.53 22.04 -23.15
CA ASP A 72 -17.18 20.73 -23.21
C ASP A 72 -16.60 19.71 -22.22
N THR A 73 -15.33 19.87 -21.83
CA THR A 73 -14.69 19.00 -20.83
C THR A 73 -15.29 19.22 -19.45
N TYR A 74 -15.59 20.46 -19.07
CA TYR A 74 -16.23 20.75 -17.80
C TYR A 74 -17.65 20.21 -17.77
N GLU A 75 -18.43 20.45 -18.83
CA GLU A 75 -19.82 19.98 -18.94
C GLU A 75 -19.93 18.45 -18.91
N TRP A 76 -18.96 17.74 -19.50
CA TRP A 76 -18.90 16.28 -19.45
C TRP A 76 -18.76 15.73 -18.02
N TYR A 77 -17.99 16.39 -17.16
CA TYR A 77 -17.69 15.91 -15.80
C TYR A 77 -18.64 16.44 -14.72
N ARG A 78 -19.52 17.41 -15.04
CA ARG A 78 -20.43 18.03 -14.07
C ARG A 78 -21.65 17.16 -13.71
N TYR A 79 -21.99 16.17 -14.55
CA TYR A 79 -23.17 15.31 -14.44
C TYR A 79 -22.80 13.85 -14.13
#